data_AF-A0A820MI28-F1
#
_entry.id   AF-A0A820MI28-F1
#
_cell.length_a   1.000
_cell.length_b   1.000
_cell.length_c   1.000
_cell.angle_alpha   90.00
_cell.angle_beta   90.00
_cell.angle_gamma   90.00
#
_symmetry.space_group_name_H-M   'P 1'
#
loop_
_entity.id
_entity.type
_entity.pdbx_description
1 polymer ?
#
loop_
_entity_poly.entity_id
_entity_poly.type
_entity_poly.pdbx_seq_one_letter_code
_entity_poly.pdbx_strand_id
1 'polypeptide(L)'
;MFIHSLHQVLKKASNICLSTQSRRALSNGSFVRQLFEQTTSTYTYIIADGKSREAFIIDPVITTVARDIQLIKQLGLTLRYAINTHVHADHITGSGRLKTLLPECRSVISKCSGGKADIYIEHGDEIEIGEKNDKNQRLVLECRSTPGHTNGRLSLNSCMR
;
A
#
# COMPACT_ATOMS: atom_id res chain seq x y z
N MET A 1 42.86 -17.36 -28.16
CA MET A 1 41.85 -18.44 -28.05
C MET A 1 41.43 -18.51 -26.58
N PHE A 2 40.15 -18.74 -26.27
CA PHE A 2 39.39 -18.43 -25.02
C PHE A 2 38.86 -16.98 -24.96
N ILE A 3 37.94 -16.56 -25.84
CA ILE A 3 36.47 -16.77 -25.82
C ILE A 3 35.78 -16.36 -24.51
N HIS A 4 35.41 -15.07 -24.43
CA HIS A 4 34.04 -14.59 -24.22
C HIS A 4 33.08 -15.49 -23.40
N SER A 5 33.26 -15.60 -22.08
CA SER A 5 32.23 -16.17 -21.21
C SER A 5 32.26 -15.58 -19.80
N LEU A 6 31.98 -14.27 -19.69
CA LEU A 6 31.63 -13.67 -18.39
C LEU A 6 30.56 -12.57 -18.50
N HIS A 7 29.95 -12.39 -19.68
CA HIS A 7 28.94 -11.36 -19.92
C HIS A 7 27.49 -11.90 -19.94
N GLN A 8 27.27 -13.19 -19.65
CA GLN A 8 25.93 -13.80 -19.67
C GLN A 8 25.39 -14.29 -18.30
N VAL A 9 26.16 -14.21 -17.22
CA VAL A 9 25.70 -14.70 -15.90
C VAL A 9 24.97 -13.61 -15.08
N LEU A 10 25.09 -12.33 -15.45
CA LEU A 10 24.49 -11.20 -14.71
C LEU A 10 23.25 -10.56 -15.35
N LYS A 11 22.58 -11.23 -16.30
CA LYS A 11 21.31 -10.75 -16.90
C LYS A 11 20.08 -11.62 -16.58
N LYS A 12 20.17 -12.47 -15.56
CA LYS A 12 19.15 -13.49 -15.26
C LYS A 12 18.53 -13.34 -13.87
N ALA A 13 18.14 -12.12 -13.49
CA ALA A 13 17.35 -11.91 -12.27
C ALA A 13 16.62 -10.55 -12.24
N SER A 14 15.74 -10.25 -13.20
CA SER A 14 14.74 -9.18 -13.01
C SER A 14 13.65 -9.15 -14.07
N ASN A 15 13.15 -10.30 -14.51
CA ASN A 15 11.86 -10.38 -15.20
C ASN A 15 11.03 -11.42 -14.48
N ILE A 16 10.49 -11.04 -13.32
CA ILE A 16 9.32 -11.72 -12.76
C ILE A 16 8.20 -11.45 -13.76
N CYS A 17 8.00 -12.40 -14.67
CA CYS A 17 6.79 -12.50 -15.45
C CYS A 17 5.66 -12.65 -14.44
N LEU A 18 4.97 -11.56 -14.13
CA LEU A 18 3.70 -11.61 -13.42
C LEU A 18 2.82 -12.58 -14.21
N SER A 19 2.50 -13.72 -13.58
CA SER A 19 1.63 -14.72 -14.18
C SER A 19 0.36 -14.01 -14.64
N THR A 20 -0.15 -14.43 -15.79
CA THR A 20 -1.44 -13.99 -16.37
C THR A 20 -2.58 -13.99 -15.34
N GLN A 21 -2.43 -14.75 -14.25
CA GLN A 21 -3.33 -14.84 -13.10
C GLN A 21 -3.39 -13.55 -12.24
N SER A 22 -2.27 -12.88 -11.96
CA SER A 22 -2.28 -11.60 -11.20
C SER A 22 -2.89 -10.45 -12.00
N ARG A 23 -2.73 -10.44 -13.32
CA ARG A 23 -3.40 -9.45 -14.21
C ARG A 23 -4.89 -9.75 -14.39
N ARG A 24 -5.29 -11.03 -14.41
CA ARG A 24 -6.71 -11.45 -14.45
C ARG A 24 -7.48 -11.14 -13.16
N ALA A 25 -6.84 -11.23 -11.99
CA ALA A 25 -7.47 -10.93 -10.70
C ALA A 25 -7.92 -9.46 -10.57
N LEU A 26 -7.41 -8.58 -11.43
CA LEU A 26 -7.79 -7.16 -11.48
C LEU A 26 -8.98 -6.88 -12.41
N SER A 27 -9.66 -7.91 -12.93
CA SER A 27 -10.91 -7.72 -13.66
C SER A 27 -11.98 -7.14 -12.76
N ASN A 28 -12.46 -5.91 -13.04
CA ASN A 28 -13.63 -5.21 -12.48
C ASN A 28 -13.87 -5.23 -10.94
N GLY A 29 -13.03 -5.86 -10.14
CA GLY A 29 -13.18 -6.03 -8.69
C GLY A 29 -11.95 -5.56 -7.92
N SER A 30 -12.03 -5.60 -6.59
CA SER A 30 -10.94 -5.18 -5.71
C SER A 30 -9.84 -6.24 -5.60
N PHE A 31 -8.61 -5.77 -5.40
CA PHE A 31 -7.40 -6.58 -5.27
C PHE A 31 -6.76 -6.33 -3.91
N VAL A 32 -6.31 -7.40 -3.24
CA VAL A 32 -5.57 -7.32 -1.97
C VAL A 32 -4.26 -8.10 -2.10
N ARG A 33 -3.15 -7.48 -1.67
CA ARG A 33 -1.85 -8.13 -1.52
C ARG A 33 -1.29 -7.89 -0.14
N GLN A 34 -1.05 -8.97 0.60
CA GLN A 34 -0.26 -8.96 1.82
C GLN A 34 1.22 -9.11 1.48
N LEU A 35 2.06 -8.33 2.15
CA LEU A 35 3.51 -8.35 2.09
C LEU A 35 4.06 -8.46 3.52
N PHE A 36 5.21 -9.09 3.67
CA PHE A 36 5.84 -9.29 4.98
C PHE A 36 7.24 -8.67 4.99
N GLU A 37 7.56 -7.91 6.03
CA GLU A 37 8.91 -7.46 6.35
C GLU A 37 9.45 -8.33 7.50
N GLN A 38 10.60 -8.96 7.29
CA GLN A 38 11.08 -10.03 8.16
C GLN A 38 11.70 -9.51 9.47
N THR A 39 12.33 -8.34 9.44
CA THR A 39 13.09 -7.80 10.57
C THR A 39 12.17 -7.41 11.73
N THR A 40 11.07 -6.74 11.42
CA THR A 40 10.10 -6.24 12.40
C THR A 40 8.84 -7.08 12.43
N SER A 41 8.79 -8.13 11.60
CA SER A 41 7.63 -9.01 11.43
C SER A 41 6.35 -8.25 11.09
N THR A 42 6.49 -7.15 10.35
CA THR A 42 5.38 -6.27 10.00
C THR A 42 4.69 -6.77 8.73
N TYR A 43 3.37 -6.81 8.76
CA TYR A 43 2.54 -7.00 7.58
C TYR A 43 2.18 -5.65 6.95
N THR A 44 2.49 -5.50 5.68
CA THR A 44 2.06 -4.38 4.84
C THR A 44 0.99 -4.88 3.87
N TYR A 45 -0.09 -4.12 3.70
CA TYR A 45 -1.17 -4.48 2.77
C TYR A 45 -1.30 -3.46 1.65
N ILE A 46 -1.40 -3.93 0.40
CA ILE A 46 -1.82 -3.12 -0.74
C ILE A 46 -3.24 -3.53 -1.11
N ILE A 47 -4.16 -2.58 -1.09
CA ILE A 47 -5.56 -2.78 -1.47
C ILE A 47 -5.84 -1.85 -2.64
N ALA A 48 -6.31 -2.38 -3.75
CA ALA A 48 -6.53 -1.61 -4.97
C ALA A 48 -7.93 -1.83 -5.54
N ASP A 49 -8.45 -0.79 -6.18
CA ASP A 49 -9.62 -0.90 -7.04
C ASP A 49 -9.21 -1.36 -8.44
N GLY A 50 -9.84 -2.41 -8.95
CA GLY A 50 -9.46 -3.03 -10.23
C GLY A 50 -9.72 -2.14 -11.44
N LYS A 51 -10.74 -1.28 -11.36
CA LYS A 51 -11.17 -0.39 -12.47
C LYS A 51 -10.34 0.88 -12.53
N SER A 52 -10.39 1.71 -11.49
CA SER A 52 -9.68 2.98 -11.41
C SER A 52 -8.17 2.82 -11.28
N ARG A 53 -7.71 1.63 -10.87
CA ARG A 53 -6.30 1.34 -10.55
C ARG A 53 -5.77 2.10 -9.34
N GLU A 54 -6.62 2.82 -8.62
CA GLU A 54 -6.21 3.50 -7.40
C GLU A 54 -5.96 2.49 -6.27
N ALA A 55 -5.08 2.84 -5.33
CA ALA A 55 -4.69 1.94 -4.25
C ALA A 55 -4.44 2.63 -2.91
N PHE A 56 -4.69 1.87 -1.84
CA PHE A 56 -4.21 2.06 -0.49
C PHE A 56 -2.94 1.22 -0.25
N ILE A 57 -2.02 1.72 0.57
CA ILE A 57 -1.03 0.90 1.26
C ILE A 57 -1.16 1.12 2.77
N ILE A 58 -1.23 0.02 3.52
CA ILE A 58 -1.43 0.02 4.98
C ILE A 58 -0.14 -0.49 5.64
N ASP A 59 0.34 0.26 6.64
CA ASP A 59 1.55 0.00 7.42
C ASP A 59 2.80 -0.28 6.56
N PRO A 60 3.19 0.66 5.65
CA PRO A 60 4.43 0.53 4.89
C PRO A 60 5.65 0.70 5.79
N VAL A 61 6.70 -0.11 5.56
CA VAL A 61 7.97 -0.04 6.29
C VAL A 61 9.05 0.65 5.45
N ILE A 62 9.88 1.52 6.04
CA ILE A 62 10.89 2.31 5.31
C ILE A 62 11.87 1.46 4.50
N THR A 63 12.26 0.30 5.03
CA THR A 63 13.24 -0.62 4.43
C THR A 63 12.69 -1.33 3.19
N THR A 64 11.36 -1.43 3.06
CA THR A 64 10.70 -2.13 1.95
C THR A 64 10.09 -1.20 0.90
N VAL A 65 10.21 0.12 1.04
CA VAL A 65 9.61 1.09 0.12
C VAL A 65 9.99 0.82 -1.35
N ALA A 66 11.22 0.41 -1.62
CA ALA A 66 11.66 0.08 -2.98
C ALA A 66 10.87 -1.11 -3.57
N ARG A 67 10.67 -2.17 -2.77
CA ARG A 67 9.84 -3.34 -3.13
C ARG A 67 8.40 -2.91 -3.40
N ASP A 68 7.85 -2.09 -2.51
CA ASP A 68 6.44 -1.68 -2.56
C ASP A 68 6.17 -0.82 -3.81
N ILE A 69 7.05 0.14 -4.11
CA ILE A 69 6.99 0.97 -5.32
C ILE A 69 7.13 0.11 -6.58
N GLN A 70 8.06 -0.84 -6.59
CA GLN A 70 8.24 -1.72 -7.73
C GLN A 70 6.95 -2.50 -8.02
N LEU A 71 6.32 -3.06 -6.99
CA LEU A 71 5.06 -3.80 -7.14
C LEU A 71 3.91 -2.89 -7.62
N ILE A 72 3.76 -1.70 -7.03
CA ILE A 72 2.76 -0.69 -7.45
C ILE A 72 2.91 -0.36 -8.94
N LYS A 73 4.14 -0.13 -9.40
CA LYS A 73 4.45 0.17 -10.81
C LYS A 73 4.18 -1.02 -11.72
N GLN A 74 4.61 -2.22 -11.32
CA GLN A 74 4.40 -3.44 -12.11
C GLN A 74 2.91 -3.78 -12.28
N LEU A 75 2.11 -3.48 -11.27
CA LEU A 75 0.66 -3.63 -11.32
C LEU A 75 -0.03 -2.45 -12.02
N GLY A 76 0.67 -1.36 -12.35
CA GLY A 76 0.06 -0.17 -12.95
C GLY A 76 -1.00 0.43 -12.03
N LEU A 77 -0.66 0.61 -10.75
CA LEU A 77 -1.53 1.20 -9.73
C LEU A 77 -1.13 2.65 -9.46
N THR A 78 -2.11 3.48 -9.12
CA THR A 78 -1.90 4.84 -8.59
C THR A 78 -2.09 4.81 -7.08
N LEU A 79 -1.00 4.97 -6.33
CA LEU A 79 -1.07 4.97 -4.87
C LEU A 79 -1.61 6.32 -4.35
N ARG A 80 -2.82 6.30 -3.77
CA ARG A 80 -3.49 7.50 -3.26
C ARG A 80 -3.21 7.75 -1.79
N TYR A 81 -3.17 6.70 -0.98
CA TYR A 81 -2.97 6.85 0.45
C TYR A 81 -2.01 5.81 1.04
N ALA A 82 -1.09 6.29 1.88
CA ALA A 82 -0.24 5.49 2.75
C ALA A 82 -0.73 5.65 4.19
N ILE A 83 -1.44 4.64 4.69
CA ILE A 83 -2.16 4.67 5.96
C ILE A 83 -1.34 3.93 7.02
N ASN A 84 -1.14 4.53 8.18
CA ASN A 84 -0.64 3.80 9.35
C ASN A 84 -1.77 3.55 10.33
N THR A 85 -1.88 2.32 10.82
CA THR A 85 -2.91 1.91 11.80
C THR A 85 -2.66 2.53 13.18
N HIS A 86 -1.40 2.83 13.50
CA HIS A 86 -0.96 3.51 14.71
C HIS A 86 0.46 4.07 14.50
N VAL A 87 1.01 4.75 15.52
CA VAL A 87 2.46 5.03 15.57
C VAL A 87 3.17 3.74 15.97
N HIS A 88 3.97 3.22 15.06
CA HIS A 88 4.73 1.98 15.24
C HIS A 88 5.96 2.22 16.12
N ALA A 89 6.24 1.31 17.05
CA ALA A 89 7.41 1.37 17.93
C ALA A 89 8.53 0.42 17.46
N ASP A 90 8.18 -0.57 16.64
CA ASP A 90 9.03 -1.63 16.12
C ASP A 90 9.71 -1.26 14.79
N HIS A 91 9.14 -0.33 14.02
CA HIS A 91 9.68 0.07 12.72
C HIS A 91 9.42 1.54 12.37
N ILE A 92 10.22 2.07 11.45
CA ILE A 92 10.01 3.40 10.87
C ILE A 92 9.07 3.27 9.67
N THR A 93 7.99 4.04 9.67
CA THR A 93 7.01 4.07 8.56
C THR A 93 7.66 4.50 7.25
N GLY A 94 7.30 3.82 6.16
CA GLY A 94 7.66 4.16 4.79
C GLY A 94 6.82 5.28 4.18
N SER A 95 5.73 5.70 4.85
CA SER A 95 4.76 6.69 4.33
C SER A 95 5.41 8.00 3.87
N GLY A 96 6.36 8.55 4.64
CA GLY A 96 7.08 9.77 4.26
C GLY A 96 7.91 9.62 2.99
N ARG A 97 8.59 8.48 2.83
CA ARG A 97 9.39 8.19 1.64
C ARG A 97 8.52 7.92 0.42
N LEU A 98 7.39 7.23 0.59
CA LEU A 98 6.42 6.99 -0.46
C LEU A 98 5.88 8.30 -1.03
N LYS A 99 5.48 9.26 -0.19
CA LYS A 99 5.03 10.59 -0.64
C LYS A 99 6.08 11.34 -1.45
N THR A 100 7.34 11.22 -1.06
CA THR A 100 8.44 11.88 -1.76
C THR A 100 8.62 11.33 -3.18
N LEU A 101 8.36 10.03 -3.36
CA LEU A 101 8.57 9.32 -4.63
C LEU A 101 7.31 9.22 -5.49
N LEU A 102 6.13 9.37 -4.89
CA LEU A 102 4.81 9.28 -5.52
C LEU A 102 3.99 10.50 -5.10
N PRO A 103 4.03 11.60 -5.89
CA PRO A 103 3.42 12.88 -5.50
C PRO A 103 1.91 12.85 -5.27
N GLU A 104 1.20 11.87 -5.85
CA GLU A 104 -0.24 11.66 -5.67
C GLU A 104 -0.59 10.97 -4.34
N CYS A 105 0.41 10.44 -3.63
CA CYS A 105 0.23 9.74 -2.36
C CYS A 105 0.15 10.72 -1.20
N ARG A 106 -0.83 10.52 -0.32
CA ARG A 106 -0.96 11.24 0.96
C ARG A 106 -0.83 10.26 2.13
N SER A 107 -0.09 10.67 3.16
CA SER A 107 0.01 9.94 4.43
C SER A 107 -1.25 10.14 5.26
N VAL A 108 -1.71 9.08 5.91
CA VAL A 108 -2.89 9.09 6.78
C VAL A 108 -2.58 8.40 8.11
N ILE A 109 -3.06 8.97 9.21
CA ILE A 109 -2.94 8.37 10.55
C ILE A 109 -4.10 8.84 11.44
N SER A 110 -4.35 8.12 12.55
CA SER A 110 -5.31 8.57 13.55
C SER A 110 -4.93 9.93 14.14
N LYS A 111 -5.92 10.80 14.31
CA LYS A 111 -5.74 12.13 14.94
C LYS A 111 -5.21 12.04 16.38
N CYS A 112 -5.65 11.05 17.15
CA CYS A 112 -5.18 10.84 18.53
C CYS A 112 -3.85 10.09 18.64
N SER A 113 -3.21 9.73 17.52
CA SER A 113 -1.94 8.99 17.53
C SER A 113 -0.73 9.85 17.93
N GLY A 114 -0.81 11.17 17.78
CA GLY A 114 0.34 12.08 17.97
C GLY A 114 1.38 12.03 16.83
N GLY A 115 1.21 11.16 15.83
CA GLY A 115 2.05 11.14 14.63
C GLY A 115 1.75 12.31 13.69
N LYS A 116 2.65 12.57 12.72
CA LYS A 116 2.43 13.59 11.68
C LYS A 116 2.02 12.94 10.35
N ALA A 117 0.97 13.44 9.73
CA ALA A 117 0.48 12.98 8.43
C ALA A 117 -0.17 14.14 7.63
N ASP A 118 -0.51 13.91 6.36
CA ASP A 118 -1.24 14.89 5.53
C ASP A 118 -2.73 14.91 5.84
N ILE A 119 -3.25 13.79 6.34
CA ILE A 119 -4.66 13.58 6.66
C ILE A 119 -4.70 12.89 8.03
N TYR A 120 -5.58 13.39 8.90
CA TYR A 120 -5.88 12.80 10.18
C TYR A 120 -7.30 12.25 10.15
N ILE A 121 -7.49 11.05 10.68
CA ILE A 121 -8.78 10.36 10.72
C ILE A 121 -9.20 10.03 12.16
N GLU A 122 -10.50 9.95 12.39
CA GLU A 122 -11.17 9.61 13.64
C GLU A 122 -12.16 8.45 13.43
N HIS A 123 -12.78 7.97 14.51
CA HIS A 123 -13.79 6.91 14.42
C HIS A 123 -14.96 7.34 13.52
N GLY A 124 -15.35 6.47 12.60
CA GLY A 124 -16.44 6.70 11.64
C GLY A 124 -16.00 7.43 10.37
N ASP A 125 -14.76 7.93 10.29
CA ASP A 125 -14.25 8.52 9.05
C ASP A 125 -14.07 7.46 7.96
N GLU A 126 -14.25 7.88 6.72
CA GLU A 126 -14.11 7.02 5.55
C GLU A 126 -13.02 7.56 4.62
N ILE A 127 -12.18 6.65 4.11
CA ILE A 127 -11.21 6.96 3.07
C ILE A 127 -11.57 6.17 1.83
N GLU A 128 -11.71 6.85 0.70
CA GLU A 128 -12.21 6.26 -0.53
C GLU A 128 -11.20 6.37 -1.67
N ILE A 129 -11.15 5.32 -2.47
CA ILE A 129 -10.52 5.28 -3.79
C ILE A 129 -11.51 4.72 -4.81
N GLY A 130 -11.35 5.08 -6.08
CA GLY A 130 -12.26 4.68 -7.15
C GLY A 130 -12.72 5.85 -8.02
N GLU A 131 -13.48 5.52 -9.06
CA GLU A 131 -13.93 6.49 -10.06
C GLU A 131 -14.91 7.52 -9.46
N LYS A 132 -14.63 8.81 -9.65
CA LYS A 132 -15.44 9.90 -9.06
C LYS A 132 -16.88 9.94 -9.60
N ASN A 133 -17.09 9.46 -10.81
CA ASN A 133 -18.37 9.54 -11.51
C ASN A 133 -19.27 8.33 -11.26
N ASP A 134 -18.73 7.23 -10.70
CA ASP A 134 -19.49 6.04 -10.33
C ASP A 134 -19.44 5.85 -8.81
N LYS A 135 -20.42 6.42 -8.11
CA LYS A 135 -20.52 6.36 -6.64
C LYS A 135 -20.85 4.95 -6.12
N ASN A 136 -21.33 4.06 -6.98
CA ASN A 136 -21.75 2.71 -6.60
C ASN A 136 -20.65 1.67 -6.83
N GLN A 137 -19.42 2.11 -7.10
CA GLN A 137 -18.25 1.24 -7.26
C GLN A 137 -16.98 1.86 -6.67
N ARG A 138 -17.07 2.38 -5.44
CA ARG A 138 -15.89 2.92 -4.73
C ARG A 138 -15.46 1.97 -3.63
N LEU A 139 -14.15 1.82 -3.50
CA LEU A 139 -13.57 1.05 -2.41
C LEU A 139 -13.36 2.00 -1.23
N VAL A 140 -14.07 1.71 -0.15
CA VAL A 140 -14.11 2.54 1.06
C VAL A 140 -13.47 1.79 2.22
N LEU A 141 -12.57 2.45 2.93
CA LEU A 141 -12.07 2.01 4.23
C LEU A 141 -12.73 2.84 5.32
N GLU A 142 -13.60 2.20 6.11
CA GLU A 142 -14.19 2.79 7.31
C GLU A 142 -13.18 2.67 8.47
N CYS A 143 -12.91 3.80 9.11
CA CYS A 143 -12.05 3.92 10.26
C CYS A 143 -12.82 3.56 11.54
N ARG A 144 -12.42 2.47 12.20
CA ARG A 144 -12.94 2.13 13.53
C ARG A 144 -11.86 2.27 14.57
N SER A 145 -12.05 3.22 15.47
CA SER A 145 -11.21 3.33 16.67
C SER A 145 -11.28 2.03 17.49
N THR A 146 -10.13 1.40 17.67
CA THR A 146 -9.93 0.18 18.45
C THR A 146 -8.77 0.39 19.43
N PRO A 147 -8.90 1.38 20.35
CA PRO A 147 -7.83 1.78 21.24
C PRO A 147 -7.46 0.64 22.20
N GLY A 148 -6.21 0.63 22.66
CA GLY A 148 -5.71 -0.41 23.58
C GLY A 148 -4.19 -0.40 23.60
N HIS A 149 -3.55 -1.13 22.67
CA HIS A 149 -2.08 -1.17 22.55
C HIS A 149 -1.46 0.24 22.38
N THR A 150 -2.17 1.14 21.71
CA THR A 150 -1.94 2.59 21.77
C THR A 150 -3.28 3.32 21.83
N ASN A 151 -3.27 4.59 22.26
CA ASN A 151 -4.46 5.45 22.28
C ASN A 151 -4.99 5.79 20.87
N GLY A 152 -4.18 5.56 19.82
CA GLY A 152 -4.48 5.94 18.43
C GLY A 152 -4.64 4.79 17.45
N ARG A 153 -4.82 3.55 17.93
CA ARG A 153 -5.01 2.38 17.05
C ARG A 153 -6.36 2.42 16.34
N LEU A 154 -6.33 2.12 15.05
CA LEU A 154 -7.50 1.99 14.18
C LEU A 154 -7.55 0.61 13.51
N SER A 155 -8.76 0.10 13.32
CA SER A 155 -9.07 -0.98 12.39
C SER A 155 -9.70 -0.39 11.13
N LEU A 156 -9.29 -0.87 9.95
CA LEU A 156 -9.82 -0.43 8.66
C LEU A 156 -10.72 -1.53 8.10
N ASN A 157 -12.00 -1.24 7.95
CA ASN A 157 -12.96 -2.17 7.35
C ASN A 157 -13.23 -1.77 5.90
N SER A 158 -12.99 -2.69 4.98
CA SER A 158 -13.27 -2.46 3.57
C SER A 158 -14.72 -2.78 3.22
N CYS A 159 -15.41 -1.83 2.59
CA CYS A 159 -16.70 -2.05 1.95
C CYS A 159 -16.63 -1.56 0.50
N MET A 160 -17.25 -2.30 -0.43
CA MET A 160 -17.57 -1.76 -1.75
C MET A 160 -18.95 -1.13 -1.67
N ARG A 161 -19.04 0.15 -2.01
CA ARG A 161 -20.31 0.86 -2.20
C ARG A 161 -20.54 1.10 -3.66
#